data_AF-A0A8X7S958-F1
#
_entry.id   AF-A0A8X7S958-F1
#
_cell.length_a   1.000
_cell.length_b   1.000
_cell.length_c   1.000
_cell.angle_alpha   90.00
_cell.angle_beta   90.00
_cell.angle_gamma   90.00
#
_symmetry.space_group_name_H-M   'P 1'
#
loop_
_entity.id
_entity.type
_entity.pdbx_description
1 polymer ?
#
loop_
_entity_poly.entity_id
_entity_poly.type
_entity_poly.pdbx_seq_one_letter_code
_entity_poly.pdbx_strand_id
1 'polypeptide(L)'
;MAPRWKWKGAEVKALAEPVSYSVSELQLSLAKTETSGSLSSCNVLLAVEPEQAELLDRCCFGRLVISSEKVKKWIQLSFEEAFYLLYNLKCIKIYLQGRCLENEVDTWMYMKSKRPNFPIFFKAYSHLRSKNWVLRSGLQYGVDFVPLVRVWSDIHCALRLSGSVAKTLLTLHSCGNPYKEDLNLPLCLDNYTLEEHTICRWSPELSREDETTNPKPNATTVNVPKKLSSRAGQPLKLAELEPDSSSSPISTNNRTPKDKNPKVSDRKPPRSPLSEEGDLEFGGIPDERSGLAVVVQEIRALKLQIETVTSSEAGHVKQAELRNSEIHLLRENLMDTLFLVESFRNQLNDCEVTDAETKAIATETLNQLENAKKAVEELKSDGTKAVESYRKMAVELEQSKSRMVWLEGLVTKLNSNEMKASSRLSIQAELQSELKTAKSKIDKLKAMLVAKKTELQFISEEKDNLYLLLKKNKKETDAEAELKQLREVIEKLKADLMDKETQLQIVSDENKTLKSDIQKKETDVQDALMKLEIAMKEADKSSQRAVRVTEQLNETQASYSEMKTELMKLNVQSNQWRIAAEEATTMRSARDNNNQTNSPYSEDTDDEEQRREQRISLRRLVFCGRIR
;
A
#
# COMPACT_ATOMS: atom_id res chain seq x y z
N MET A 1 21.10 -19.10 11.80
CA MET A 1 21.74 -18.28 10.75
C MET A 1 23.25 -18.34 10.93
N ALA A 2 24.03 -18.46 9.85
CA ALA A 2 25.49 -18.29 9.93
C ALA A 2 25.84 -16.80 10.04
N PRO A 3 26.86 -16.39 10.84
CA PRO A 3 27.23 -14.99 10.99
C PRO A 3 27.77 -14.42 9.67
N ARG A 4 27.27 -13.25 9.24
CA ARG A 4 27.78 -12.53 8.07
C ARG A 4 28.80 -11.48 8.54
N TRP A 5 30.08 -11.75 8.29
CA TRP A 5 31.17 -10.87 8.71
C TRP A 5 31.44 -9.77 7.67
N LYS A 6 31.54 -8.51 8.13
CA LYS A 6 31.72 -7.34 7.25
C LYS A 6 33.14 -7.26 6.65
N TRP A 7 34.14 -7.85 7.30
CA TRP A 7 35.52 -7.85 6.83
C TRP A 7 36.29 -9.09 7.35
N LYS A 8 37.39 -9.43 6.67
CA LYS A 8 38.18 -10.65 6.92
C LYS A 8 38.95 -10.53 8.24
N GLY A 9 38.60 -11.35 9.24
CA GLY A 9 39.16 -11.28 10.60
C GLY A 9 38.20 -10.76 11.67
N ALA A 10 37.01 -10.27 11.27
CA ALA A 10 35.97 -9.89 12.23
C ALA A 10 35.50 -11.08 13.08
N GLU A 11 35.49 -12.29 12.52
CA GLU A 11 35.19 -13.53 13.22
C GLU A 11 36.21 -13.81 14.33
N VAL A 12 37.51 -13.74 14.00
CA VAL A 12 38.60 -13.95 14.96
C VAL A 12 38.54 -12.92 16.08
N LYS A 13 38.23 -11.66 15.75
CA LYS A 13 38.06 -10.60 16.75
C LYS A 13 36.83 -10.82 17.66
N ALA A 14 35.71 -11.25 17.10
CA ALA A 14 34.51 -11.56 17.87
C ALA A 14 34.66 -12.82 18.75
N LEU A 15 35.46 -13.80 18.31
CA LEU A 15 35.81 -14.97 19.12
C LEU A 15 36.80 -14.64 20.23
N ALA A 16 37.73 -13.70 20.00
CA ALA A 16 38.68 -13.25 21.01
C ALA A 16 38.01 -12.40 22.11
N GLU A 17 36.99 -11.61 21.76
CA GLU A 17 36.25 -10.75 22.70
C GLU A 17 34.73 -10.98 22.55
N PRO A 18 34.19 -12.08 23.10
CA PRO A 18 32.76 -12.35 23.03
C PRO A 18 31.96 -11.30 23.82
N VAL A 19 30.88 -10.79 23.23
CA VAL A 19 30.02 -9.76 23.83
C VAL A 19 29.49 -10.17 25.22
N SER A 20 29.25 -11.46 25.43
CA SER A 20 28.82 -12.01 26.74
C SER A 20 29.82 -11.75 27.86
N TYR A 21 31.13 -11.83 27.56
CA TYR A 21 32.18 -11.54 28.53
C TYR A 21 32.19 -10.05 28.89
N SER A 22 32.14 -9.17 27.89
CA SER A 22 32.09 -7.72 28.12
C SER A 22 30.84 -7.28 28.89
N VAL A 23 29.68 -7.89 28.63
CA VAL A 23 28.44 -7.60 29.36
C VAL A 23 28.53 -8.05 30.82
N SER A 24 29.18 -9.18 31.09
CA SER A 24 29.40 -9.67 32.47
C SER A 24 30.37 -8.78 33.24
N GLU A 25 31.45 -8.35 32.58
CA GLU A 25 32.41 -7.39 33.13
C GLU A 25 31.75 -6.04 33.44
N LEU A 26 30.91 -5.55 32.51
CA LEU A 26 30.10 -4.35 32.70
C LEU A 26 29.16 -4.49 33.91
N GLN A 27 28.44 -5.61 34.03
CA GLN A 27 27.51 -5.86 35.12
C GLN A 27 28.21 -5.80 36.49
N LEU A 28 29.37 -6.46 36.61
CA LEU A 28 30.17 -6.46 37.85
C LEU A 28 30.70 -5.06 38.18
N SER A 29 31.18 -4.33 37.16
CA SER A 29 31.72 -2.98 37.33
C SER A 29 30.64 -2.00 37.80
N LEU A 30 29.48 -1.97 37.15
CA LEU A 30 28.37 -1.08 37.48
C LEU A 30 27.75 -1.42 38.85
N ALA A 31 27.58 -2.72 39.15
CA ALA A 31 27.05 -3.19 40.44
C ALA A 31 27.96 -2.78 41.61
N LYS A 32 29.28 -2.79 41.42
CA LYS A 32 30.25 -2.37 42.45
C LYS A 32 30.17 -0.88 42.76
N THR A 33 29.86 -0.05 41.77
CA THR A 33 29.83 1.42 41.89
C THR A 33 28.48 2.01 42.25
N GLU A 34 27.43 1.18 42.37
CA GLU A 34 26.03 1.61 42.56
C GLU A 34 25.62 2.75 41.61
N THR A 35 25.90 2.58 40.31
CA THR A 35 25.63 3.63 39.33
C THR A 35 24.15 3.96 39.23
N SER A 36 23.85 5.26 39.29
CA SER A 36 22.49 5.80 39.28
C SER A 36 22.20 6.56 38.00
N GLY A 37 21.08 6.24 37.36
CA GLY A 37 20.55 6.95 36.20
C GLY A 37 19.44 7.93 36.59
N SER A 38 19.46 9.13 36.03
CA SER A 38 18.40 10.14 36.18
C SER A 38 17.43 10.04 35.01
N LEU A 39 16.14 9.87 35.29
CA LEU A 39 15.08 9.89 34.28
C LEU A 39 14.86 11.30 33.75
N SER A 40 15.02 11.45 32.44
CA SER A 40 14.57 12.60 31.65
C SER A 40 13.39 12.16 30.77
N SER A 41 12.56 13.11 30.34
CA SER A 41 11.25 12.92 29.70
C SER A 41 11.06 11.65 28.85
N CYS A 42 12.03 11.30 28.00
CA CYS A 42 12.02 10.11 27.14
C CYS A 42 13.32 9.28 27.16
N ASN A 43 14.29 9.59 28.01
CA ASN A 43 15.61 8.94 28.07
C ASN A 43 16.16 8.90 29.50
N VAL A 44 17.13 8.02 29.76
CA VAL A 44 17.82 7.97 31.06
C VAL A 44 19.26 8.44 30.89
N LEU A 45 19.68 9.39 31.73
CA LEU A 45 21.05 9.87 31.76
C LEU A 45 21.81 9.17 32.89
N LEU A 46 22.82 8.39 32.51
CA LEU A 46 23.67 7.66 33.44
C LEU A 46 25.01 8.38 33.56
N ALA A 47 25.39 8.76 34.78
CA ALA A 47 26.73 9.27 35.07
C ALA A 47 27.65 8.10 35.43
N VAL A 48 28.73 7.93 34.66
CA VAL A 48 29.68 6.82 34.82
C VAL A 48 31.13 7.30 34.77
N GLU A 49 32.00 6.51 35.37
CA GLU A 49 33.45 6.67 35.27
C GLU A 49 33.93 6.37 33.83
N PRO A 50 35.07 6.93 33.39
CA PRO A 50 35.53 6.79 32.01
C PRO A 50 35.77 5.34 31.57
N GLU A 51 36.23 4.47 32.47
CA GLU A 51 36.43 3.04 32.22
C GLU A 51 35.08 2.32 31.97
N GLN A 52 34.05 2.68 32.75
CA GLN A 52 32.71 2.15 32.60
C GLN A 52 32.04 2.65 31.32
N ALA A 53 32.33 3.87 30.90
CA ALA A 53 31.86 4.41 29.64
C ALA A 53 32.44 3.65 28.43
N GLU A 54 33.71 3.22 28.51
CA GLU A 54 34.32 2.36 27.49
C GLU A 54 33.68 0.97 27.46
N LEU A 55 33.40 0.37 28.63
CA LEU A 55 32.66 -0.89 28.70
C LEU A 55 31.24 -0.77 28.13
N LEU A 56 30.53 0.32 28.41
CA LEU A 56 29.21 0.60 27.84
C LEU A 56 29.26 0.76 26.32
N ASP A 57 30.29 1.43 25.78
CA ASP A 57 30.44 1.55 24.33
C ASP A 57 30.79 0.20 23.67
N ARG A 58 31.67 -0.60 24.28
CA ARG A 58 31.99 -1.96 23.82
C ARG A 58 30.77 -2.87 23.81
N CYS A 59 29.95 -2.81 24.87
CA CYS A 59 28.69 -3.55 24.97
C CYS A 59 27.53 -2.93 24.18
N CYS A 60 27.80 -1.79 23.56
CA CYS A 60 26.86 -1.03 22.75
C CYS A 60 25.60 -0.60 23.49
N PHE A 61 25.73 -0.14 24.73
CA PHE A 61 24.64 0.47 25.50
C PHE A 61 24.73 1.99 25.44
N GLY A 62 23.65 2.63 24.99
CA GLY A 62 23.50 4.08 25.01
C GLY A 62 24.44 4.82 24.07
N ARG A 63 24.41 6.15 24.19
CA ARG A 63 25.25 7.09 23.44
C ARG A 63 25.96 8.02 24.41
N LEU A 64 27.26 8.19 24.22
CA LEU A 64 28.05 9.15 24.99
C LEU A 64 27.60 10.59 24.68
N VAL A 65 27.28 11.34 25.74
CA VAL A 65 26.98 12.77 25.66
C VAL A 65 28.24 13.54 26.04
N ILE A 66 28.70 14.41 25.14
CA ILE A 66 29.89 15.23 25.36
C ILE A 66 29.61 16.21 26.51
N SER A 67 30.36 16.10 27.60
CA SER A 67 30.32 17.02 28.75
C SER A 67 31.68 17.72 28.92
N SER A 68 31.65 18.94 29.46
CA SER A 68 32.85 19.74 29.76
C SER A 68 33.57 19.28 31.04
N GLU A 69 32.90 18.48 31.87
CA GLU A 69 33.48 17.93 33.11
C GLU A 69 34.38 16.72 32.84
N LYS A 70 35.65 16.80 33.28
CA LYS A 70 36.66 15.75 33.07
C LYS A 70 36.50 14.51 33.94
N VAL A 71 35.63 14.54 34.96
CA VAL A 71 35.57 13.51 36.01
C VAL A 71 34.55 12.41 35.69
N LYS A 72 33.35 12.78 35.19
CA LYS A 72 32.28 11.81 34.88
C LYS A 72 31.80 11.97 33.45
N LYS A 73 31.65 10.84 32.76
CA LYS A 73 31.06 10.78 31.43
C LYS A 73 29.56 10.51 31.56
N TRP A 74 28.78 11.22 30.75
CA TRP A 74 27.33 11.07 30.72
C TRP A 74 26.93 10.19 29.55
N ILE A 75 26.18 9.13 29.81
CA ILE A 75 25.65 8.23 28.79
C ILE A 75 24.14 8.35 28.76
N GLN A 76 23.63 8.64 27.58
CA GLN A 76 22.20 8.66 27.30
C GLN A 76 21.75 7.26 26.89
N LEU A 77 20.87 6.68 27.70
CA LEU A 77 20.24 5.39 27.47
C LEU A 77 18.80 5.59 27.01
N SER A 78 18.33 4.75 26.09
CA SER A 78 16.90 4.63 25.82
C SER A 78 16.17 3.98 27.01
N PHE A 79 14.84 4.04 27.05
CA PHE A 79 14.06 3.36 28.08
C PHE A 79 14.26 1.84 28.05
N GLU A 80 14.37 1.24 26.87
CA GLU A 80 14.61 -0.20 26.71
C GLU A 80 15.99 -0.60 27.24
N GLU A 81 17.02 0.18 26.92
CA GLU A 81 18.40 -0.06 27.40
C GLU A 81 18.50 0.12 28.92
N ALA A 82 17.94 1.21 29.44
CA ALA A 82 17.96 1.50 30.87
C ALA A 82 17.17 0.46 31.67
N PHE A 83 15.98 0.08 31.19
CA PHE A 83 15.20 -0.95 31.85
C PHE A 83 15.86 -2.34 31.74
N TYR A 84 16.59 -2.64 30.66
CA TYR A 84 17.36 -3.88 30.56
C TYR A 84 18.49 -3.94 31.59
N LEU A 85 19.23 -2.84 31.76
CA LEU A 85 20.29 -2.73 32.77
C LEU A 85 19.73 -2.82 34.21
N LEU A 86 18.52 -2.31 34.44
CA LEU A 86 17.82 -2.39 35.73
C LEU A 86 17.23 -3.79 36.00
N TYR A 87 16.42 -4.33 35.08
CA TYR A 87 15.61 -5.53 35.28
C TYR A 87 16.38 -6.83 35.00
N ASN A 88 17.06 -6.92 33.85
CA ASN A 88 17.77 -8.14 33.44
C ASN A 88 19.16 -8.23 34.09
N LEU A 89 19.92 -7.13 34.10
CA LEU A 89 21.29 -7.12 34.61
C LEU A 89 21.40 -6.66 36.06
N LYS A 90 20.37 -6.01 36.62
CA LYS A 90 20.31 -5.54 38.01
C LYS A 90 21.54 -4.74 38.44
N CYS A 91 22.06 -3.92 37.53
CA CYS A 91 23.35 -3.25 37.71
C CYS A 91 23.25 -1.71 37.82
N ILE A 92 22.07 -1.13 37.64
CA ILE A 92 21.83 0.31 37.82
C ILE A 92 20.61 0.58 38.69
N LYS A 93 20.58 1.75 39.36
CA LYS A 93 19.39 2.27 40.05
C LYS A 93 18.85 3.49 39.29
N ILE A 94 17.55 3.67 39.21
CA ILE A 94 16.94 4.78 38.46
C ILE A 94 16.25 5.77 39.40
N TYR A 95 16.50 7.06 39.21
CA TYR A 95 15.97 8.16 40.01
C TYR A 95 15.06 9.05 39.17
N LEU A 96 13.93 9.46 39.74
CA LEU A 96 13.01 10.43 39.18
C LEU A 96 12.92 11.64 40.12
N GLN A 97 13.33 12.83 39.65
CA GLN A 97 13.29 14.07 40.44
C GLN A 97 13.91 13.94 41.84
N GLY A 98 15.01 13.17 41.97
CA GLY A 98 15.70 12.95 43.24
C GLY A 98 15.10 11.86 44.15
N ARG A 99 14.01 11.19 43.73
CA ARG A 99 13.50 9.99 44.42
C ARG A 99 13.98 8.72 43.71
N CYS A 100 14.47 7.75 44.47
CA CYS A 100 14.82 6.44 43.95
C CYS A 100 13.54 5.66 43.62
N LEU A 101 13.43 5.12 42.40
CA LEU A 101 12.40 4.15 42.06
C LEU A 101 12.91 2.78 42.50
N GLU A 102 12.75 2.46 43.79
CA GLU A 102 13.26 1.20 44.35
C GLU A 102 12.55 -0.04 43.78
N ASN A 103 11.32 0.13 43.26
CA ASN A 103 10.55 -0.95 42.69
C ASN A 103 10.65 -0.94 41.15
N GLU A 104 11.02 -2.09 40.56
CA GLU A 104 11.09 -2.31 39.11
C GLU A 104 9.74 -1.98 38.43
N VAL A 105 8.65 -2.22 39.15
CA VAL A 105 7.27 -1.97 38.73
C VAL A 105 6.97 -0.47 38.55
N ASP A 106 7.47 0.37 39.45
CA ASP A 106 7.21 1.82 39.38
C ASP A 106 7.94 2.44 38.18
N THR A 107 9.16 1.97 37.92
CA THR A 107 9.93 2.35 36.73
C THR A 107 9.23 1.90 35.45
N TRP A 108 8.72 0.67 35.44
CA TRP A 108 7.95 0.11 34.33
C TRP A 108 6.69 0.94 34.04
N MET A 109 5.91 1.28 35.07
CA MET A 109 4.72 2.12 34.94
C MET A 109 5.04 3.52 34.42
N TYR A 110 6.12 4.14 34.92
CA TYR A 110 6.56 5.45 34.43
C TYR A 110 6.93 5.39 32.94
N MET A 111 7.77 4.45 32.52
CA MET A 111 8.20 4.32 31.13
C MET A 111 7.01 4.00 30.20
N LYS A 112 6.09 3.14 30.63
CA LYS A 112 4.84 2.84 29.90
C LYS A 112 3.94 4.07 29.77
N SER A 113 3.82 4.88 30.83
CA SER A 113 3.01 6.11 30.80
C SER A 113 3.55 7.14 29.79
N LYS A 114 4.88 7.17 29.59
CA LYS A 114 5.54 8.06 28.64
C LYS A 114 5.56 7.49 27.21
N ARG A 115 5.70 6.18 27.07
CA ARG A 115 5.72 5.48 25.77
C ARG A 115 4.81 4.25 25.83
N PRO A 116 3.60 4.27 25.23
CA PRO A 116 2.67 3.15 25.29
C PRO A 116 3.20 1.88 24.60
N ASN A 117 4.07 2.03 23.60
CA ASN A 117 4.70 0.90 22.89
C ASN A 117 5.93 0.32 23.60
N PHE A 118 6.35 0.91 24.73
CA PHE A 118 7.53 0.48 25.48
C PHE A 118 7.54 -1.02 25.83
N PRO A 119 6.45 -1.64 26.32
CA PRO A 119 6.46 -3.08 26.65
C PRO A 119 6.83 -3.97 25.46
N ILE A 120 6.31 -3.65 24.27
CA ILE A 120 6.56 -4.40 23.03
C ILE A 120 8.03 -4.23 22.61
N PHE A 121 8.54 -3.00 22.67
CA PHE A 121 9.94 -2.71 22.34
C PHE A 121 10.91 -3.35 23.31
N PHE A 122 10.60 -3.30 24.60
CA PHE A 122 11.43 -3.93 25.60
C PHE A 122 11.45 -5.46 25.44
N LYS A 123 10.31 -6.10 25.13
CA LYS A 123 10.28 -7.54 24.82
C LYS A 123 11.18 -7.87 23.64
N ALA A 124 11.07 -7.13 22.55
CA ALA A 124 11.88 -7.30 21.35
C ALA A 124 13.38 -7.08 21.64
N TYR A 125 13.70 -6.02 22.38
CA TYR A 125 15.05 -5.68 22.79
C TYR A 125 15.67 -6.78 23.67
N SER A 126 14.95 -7.22 24.70
CA SER A 126 15.38 -8.27 25.63
C SER A 126 15.61 -9.60 24.92
N HIS A 127 14.70 -9.97 24.00
CA HIS A 127 14.84 -11.18 23.18
C HIS A 127 16.11 -11.14 22.32
N LEU A 128 16.35 -10.04 21.61
CA LEU A 128 17.55 -9.90 20.78
C LEU A 128 18.83 -9.87 21.63
N ARG A 129 18.82 -9.22 22.80
CA ARG A 129 19.96 -9.25 23.75
C ARG A 129 20.23 -10.65 24.30
N SER A 130 19.19 -11.45 24.57
CA SER A 130 19.35 -12.84 25.04
C SER A 130 20.04 -13.74 24.00
N LYS A 131 19.91 -13.40 22.72
CA LYS A 131 20.63 -14.03 21.59
C LYS A 131 22.00 -13.40 21.32
N ASN A 132 22.51 -12.55 22.21
CA ASN A 132 23.74 -11.77 22.08
C ASN A 132 23.78 -10.83 20.85
N TRP A 133 22.64 -10.35 20.38
CA TRP A 133 22.61 -9.33 19.33
C TRP A 133 22.94 -7.95 19.90
N VAL A 134 23.79 -7.22 19.17
CA VAL A 134 24.10 -5.83 19.48
C VAL A 134 23.06 -4.92 18.83
N LEU A 135 22.37 -4.15 19.65
CA LEU A 135 21.25 -3.29 19.24
C LEU A 135 21.70 -1.82 19.30
N ARG A 136 21.54 -1.09 18.21
CA ARG A 136 21.77 0.35 18.14
C ARG A 136 20.53 1.03 17.57
N SER A 137 20.23 2.25 18.03
CA SER A 137 19.12 3.04 17.50
C SER A 137 19.30 3.26 15.98
N GLY A 138 18.29 2.89 15.21
CA GLY A 138 18.28 2.91 13.75
C GLY A 138 17.76 4.21 13.14
N LEU A 139 17.61 5.30 13.92
CA LEU A 139 17.20 6.62 13.42
C LEU A 139 18.04 7.09 12.21
N GLN A 140 19.33 6.72 12.18
CA GLN A 140 20.26 6.98 11.07
C GLN A 140 19.97 6.18 9.77
N TYR A 141 19.05 5.22 9.81
CA TYR A 141 18.64 4.37 8.69
C TYR A 141 17.13 4.44 8.41
N GLY A 142 16.41 5.39 9.04
CA GLY A 142 14.96 5.55 8.86
C GLY A 142 14.13 4.41 9.45
N VAL A 143 14.73 3.53 10.26
CA VAL A 143 14.06 2.39 10.89
C VAL A 143 14.30 2.53 12.39
N ASP A 144 13.34 3.11 13.10
CA ASP A 144 13.26 2.85 14.54
C ASP A 144 13.01 1.36 14.77
N PHE A 145 13.12 0.88 16.02
CA PHE A 145 12.36 -0.32 16.37
C PHE A 145 10.91 0.02 16.01
N VAL A 146 10.42 -0.41 14.84
CA VAL A 146 9.07 -0.10 14.38
C VAL A 146 8.20 -1.19 14.99
N PRO A 147 7.25 -0.83 15.86
CA PRO A 147 6.43 -1.81 16.52
C PRO A 147 5.44 -2.29 15.47
N LEU A 148 5.55 -3.56 15.10
CA LEU A 148 4.52 -4.24 14.33
C LEU A 148 4.28 -3.57 12.97
N VAL A 149 4.89 -4.12 11.92
CA VAL A 149 4.39 -3.81 10.58
C VAL A 149 2.94 -4.32 10.50
N ARG A 150 1.98 -3.41 10.63
CA ARG A 150 0.55 -3.72 10.62
C ARG A 150 -0.04 -3.65 9.22
N VAL A 151 0.63 -2.97 8.29
CA VAL A 151 0.14 -2.74 6.94
C VAL A 151 1.24 -3.06 5.91
N TRP A 152 0.85 -3.67 4.79
CA TRP A 152 1.75 -4.00 3.68
C TRP A 152 2.57 -2.81 3.18
N SER A 153 2.04 -1.59 3.28
CA SER A 153 2.75 -0.34 2.96
C SER A 153 4.01 -0.15 3.81
N ASP A 154 3.98 -0.50 5.09
CA ASP A 154 5.13 -0.33 5.99
C ASP A 154 6.21 -1.37 5.71
N ILE A 155 5.84 -2.59 5.29
CA ILE A 155 6.78 -3.61 4.79
C ILE A 155 7.41 -3.10 3.51
N HIS A 156 6.64 -2.54 2.57
CA HIS A 156 7.18 -2.00 1.32
C HIS A 156 8.11 -0.81 1.56
N CYS A 157 7.78 0.08 2.49
CA CYS A 157 8.65 1.18 2.90
C CYS A 157 9.94 0.66 3.56
N ALA A 158 9.84 -0.26 4.52
CA ALA A 158 11.00 -0.89 5.16
C ALA A 158 11.87 -1.67 4.16
N LEU A 159 11.24 -2.35 3.18
CA LEU A 159 11.92 -3.07 2.11
C LEU A 159 12.66 -2.10 1.18
N ARG A 160 12.06 -0.95 0.82
CA ARG A 160 12.74 0.12 0.05
C ARG A 160 13.91 0.71 0.83
N LEU A 161 13.73 1.00 2.13
CA LEU A 161 14.79 1.48 3.01
C LEU A 161 15.93 0.47 3.17
N SER A 162 15.61 -0.83 3.20
CA SER A 162 16.62 -1.91 3.18
C SER A 162 17.17 -2.20 1.78
N GLY A 163 16.52 -1.74 0.72
CA GLY A 163 16.96 -1.93 -0.67
C GLY A 163 18.12 -1.03 -1.04
N SER A 164 18.23 0.15 -0.40
CA SER A 164 19.33 1.10 -0.59
C SER A 164 20.59 0.76 0.23
N VAL A 165 20.48 -0.12 1.24
CA VAL A 165 21.58 -0.49 2.13
C VAL A 165 21.68 -2.00 2.13
N ALA A 166 22.81 -2.62 1.74
CA ALA A 166 22.97 -4.08 1.66
C ALA A 166 22.85 -4.81 3.04
N LYS A 167 21.66 -4.78 3.64
CA LYS A 167 21.31 -5.21 4.99
C LYS A 167 20.06 -6.07 4.92
N THR A 168 20.05 -7.14 5.71
CA THR A 168 18.90 -8.04 5.83
C THR A 168 17.88 -7.45 6.79
N LEU A 169 16.61 -7.39 6.38
CA LEU A 169 15.53 -6.93 7.23
C LEU A 169 15.03 -8.10 8.10
N LEU A 170 15.10 -7.92 9.42
CA LEU A 170 14.50 -8.83 10.40
C LEU A 170 13.21 -8.18 10.91
N THR A 171 12.07 -8.82 10.66
CA THR A 171 10.79 -8.41 11.24
C THR A 171 10.52 -9.26 12.48
N LEU A 172 10.15 -8.59 13.56
CA LEU A 172 9.73 -9.21 14.81
C LEU A 172 8.22 -9.06 14.94
N HIS A 173 7.51 -10.18 14.83
CA HIS A 173 6.07 -10.19 15.03
C HIS A 173 5.77 -10.58 16.48
N SER A 174 5.13 -9.69 17.23
CA SER A 174 4.70 -9.96 18.59
C SER A 174 3.26 -10.48 18.57
N CYS A 175 3.07 -11.77 18.85
CA CYS A 175 1.74 -12.36 19.04
C CYS A 175 1.44 -12.34 20.54
N GLY A 176 0.47 -11.53 20.95
CA GLY A 176 0.03 -11.44 22.34
C GLY A 176 -1.41 -10.93 22.39
N ASN A 177 -2.21 -11.50 23.30
CA ASN A 177 -3.60 -11.10 23.47
C ASN A 177 -3.66 -9.75 24.23
N PRO A 178 -4.10 -8.64 23.59
CA PRO A 178 -4.11 -7.33 24.21
C PRO A 178 -5.18 -7.15 25.30
N TYR A 179 -6.05 -8.15 25.53
CA TYR A 179 -7.21 -8.07 26.41
C TYR A 179 -7.07 -8.74 27.79
N LYS A 180 -5.86 -9.12 28.22
CA LYS A 180 -5.63 -9.57 29.62
C LYS A 180 -5.11 -8.40 30.48
N GLU A 181 -5.79 -8.16 31.60
CA GLU A 181 -5.63 -7.01 32.51
C GLU A 181 -4.29 -6.94 33.28
N ASP A 182 -3.34 -7.85 33.03
CA ASP A 182 -2.05 -7.91 33.72
C ASP A 182 -0.96 -7.00 33.11
N LEU A 183 -1.34 -5.91 32.42
CA LEU A 183 -0.40 -4.99 31.74
C LEU A 183 0.45 -4.12 32.70
N ASN A 184 0.34 -4.34 34.01
CA ASN A 184 0.89 -3.48 35.06
C ASN A 184 2.21 -4.00 35.64
N LEU A 185 2.64 -5.20 35.27
CA LEU A 185 3.87 -5.83 35.75
C LEU A 185 4.77 -6.21 34.56
N PRO A 186 6.10 -6.21 34.73
CA PRO A 186 7.02 -6.76 33.73
C PRO A 186 6.72 -8.22 33.33
N LEU A 187 5.97 -8.96 34.16
CA LEU A 187 5.46 -10.32 33.88
C LEU A 187 4.51 -10.39 32.68
N CYS A 188 3.91 -9.27 32.24
CA CYS A 188 3.10 -9.25 31.02
C CYS A 188 3.92 -9.64 29.77
N LEU A 189 5.25 -9.57 29.86
CA LEU A 189 6.19 -9.98 28.82
C LEU A 189 6.08 -11.48 28.48
N ASP A 190 5.66 -12.34 29.41
CA ASP A 190 5.52 -13.79 29.17
C ASP A 190 4.30 -14.12 28.30
N ASN A 191 3.35 -13.19 28.18
CA ASN A 191 2.17 -13.31 27.32
C ASN A 191 2.42 -12.91 25.85
N TYR A 192 3.62 -12.40 25.54
CA TYR A 192 4.03 -12.04 24.19
C TYR A 192 5.00 -13.08 23.64
N THR A 193 4.58 -13.80 22.59
CA THR A 193 5.48 -14.63 21.79
C THR A 193 6.03 -13.78 20.64
N LEU A 194 7.35 -13.79 20.46
CA LEU A 194 8.01 -13.09 19.37
C LEU A 194 8.39 -14.09 18.27
N GLU A 195 7.85 -13.89 17.08
CA GLU A 195 8.22 -14.64 15.89
C GLU A 195 9.18 -13.82 15.03
N GLU A 196 10.34 -14.41 14.73
CA GLU A 196 11.37 -13.82 13.87
C GLU A 196 11.12 -14.20 12.42
N HIS A 197 10.90 -13.19 11.57
CA HIS A 197 10.76 -13.37 10.13
C HIS A 197 11.88 -12.62 9.43
N THR A 198 12.61 -13.29 8.55
CA THR A 198 13.64 -12.66 7.73
C THR A 198 13.05 -12.37 6.36
N ILE A 199 12.97 -11.09 5.98
CA ILE A 199 12.50 -10.72 4.65
C ILE A 199 13.72 -10.72 3.71
N CYS A 200 13.79 -11.74 2.88
CA CYS A 200 14.78 -11.86 1.82
C CYS A 200 14.24 -11.27 0.51
N ARG A 201 15.15 -10.78 -0.34
CA ARG A 201 14.79 -10.37 -1.70
C ARG A 201 14.23 -11.57 -2.45
N TRP A 202 13.07 -11.40 -3.07
CA TRP A 202 12.50 -12.42 -3.94
C TRP A 202 13.46 -12.66 -5.11
N SER A 203 13.99 -13.89 -5.21
CA SER A 203 14.88 -14.34 -6.28
C SER A 203 14.08 -15.28 -7.17
N PRO A 204 13.79 -14.91 -8.44
CA PRO A 204 13.06 -15.76 -9.38
C PRO A 204 13.75 -17.12 -9.59
N GLU A 205 15.07 -17.19 -9.41
CA GLU A 205 15.86 -18.40 -9.64
C GLU A 205 15.58 -19.51 -8.63
N LEU A 206 15.10 -19.19 -7.42
CA LEU A 206 14.83 -20.16 -6.35
C LEU A 206 13.38 -20.69 -6.35
N SER A 207 12.53 -20.16 -7.25
CA SER A 207 11.11 -20.51 -7.33
C SER A 207 10.75 -21.35 -8.56
N ARG A 208 11.75 -21.77 -9.36
CA ARG A 208 11.53 -22.76 -10.41
C ARG A 208 11.77 -24.13 -9.80
N GLU A 209 10.69 -24.89 -9.62
CA GLU A 209 10.78 -26.32 -9.34
C GLU A 209 11.66 -26.97 -10.42
N ASP A 210 12.59 -27.83 -10.02
CA ASP A 210 13.50 -28.55 -10.91
C ASP A 210 12.71 -29.49 -11.85
N GLU A 211 12.26 -28.99 -13.00
CA GLU A 211 11.86 -29.82 -14.12
C GLU A 211 13.10 -30.50 -14.73
N THR A 212 13.55 -31.57 -14.10
CA THR A 212 14.62 -32.44 -14.62
C THR A 212 14.11 -33.83 -14.97
N THR A 213 13.11 -33.93 -15.85
CA THR A 213 12.87 -35.15 -16.63
C THR A 213 12.16 -34.84 -17.95
N ASN A 214 12.92 -34.60 -19.02
CA ASN A 214 12.78 -35.36 -20.27
C ASN A 214 13.86 -35.02 -21.32
N PRO A 215 14.32 -36.01 -22.11
CA PRO A 215 15.50 -35.88 -22.97
C PRO A 215 15.19 -35.23 -24.32
N LYS A 216 16.19 -34.50 -24.85
CA LYS A 216 16.24 -33.92 -26.20
C LYS A 216 16.05 -34.99 -27.29
N PRO A 217 15.68 -34.55 -28.52
CA PRO A 217 16.64 -34.71 -29.61
C PRO A 217 16.75 -33.51 -30.59
N ASN A 218 18.00 -33.31 -31.01
CA ASN A 218 18.57 -32.87 -32.32
C ASN A 218 18.17 -31.49 -32.89
N ALA A 219 19.04 -30.46 -33.00
CA ALA A 219 20.36 -30.28 -33.63
C ALA A 219 20.33 -30.07 -35.17
N THR A 220 20.51 -28.81 -35.61
CA THR A 220 21.43 -28.41 -36.70
C THR A 220 21.74 -26.90 -36.69
N THR A 221 23.02 -26.59 -36.37
CA THR A 221 23.96 -25.62 -36.99
C THR A 221 23.43 -24.29 -37.58
N VAL A 222 24.05 -23.12 -37.36
CA VAL A 222 25.34 -22.74 -37.98
C VAL A 222 25.88 -21.40 -37.38
N ASN A 223 27.20 -21.39 -37.13
CA ASN A 223 28.21 -20.31 -37.07
C ASN A 223 28.24 -19.19 -36.00
N VAL A 224 29.39 -19.18 -35.30
CA VAL A 224 30.08 -18.01 -34.72
C VAL A 224 31.22 -17.63 -35.68
N PRO A 225 31.59 -16.34 -35.79
CA PRO A 225 32.99 -16.00 -35.45
C PRO A 225 33.15 -14.71 -34.62
N LYS A 226 34.37 -14.61 -34.06
CA LYS A 226 34.89 -13.67 -33.06
C LYS A 226 35.10 -12.23 -33.57
N LYS A 227 34.83 -11.27 -32.68
CA LYS A 227 35.64 -10.11 -32.21
C LYS A 227 36.54 -9.35 -33.22
N LEU A 228 36.33 -8.02 -33.36
CA LEU A 228 37.31 -6.89 -33.51
C LEU A 228 36.49 -5.58 -33.66
N SER A 229 36.55 -4.62 -32.73
CA SER A 229 37.40 -3.41 -32.68
C SER A 229 37.22 -2.37 -33.81
N SER A 230 37.06 -1.12 -33.36
CA SER A 230 37.32 0.21 -33.97
C SER A 230 36.36 0.85 -35.01
N ARG A 231 35.69 1.92 -34.52
CA ARG A 231 35.87 3.34 -34.90
C ARG A 231 35.05 3.95 -36.07
N ALA A 232 34.23 4.93 -35.66
CA ALA A 232 33.92 6.27 -36.21
C ALA A 232 33.39 6.46 -37.64
N GLY A 233 32.21 7.08 -37.70
CA GLY A 233 31.84 8.09 -38.70
C GLY A 233 31.55 9.40 -37.97
N GLN A 234 32.20 10.47 -38.40
CA GLN A 234 32.43 11.74 -37.72
C GLN A 234 31.23 12.73 -37.74
N PRO A 235 31.32 13.78 -36.89
CA PRO A 235 30.35 14.84 -36.70
C PRO A 235 30.58 16.03 -37.65
N LEU A 236 29.60 16.92 -37.75
CA LEU A 236 29.84 18.30 -38.19
C LEU A 236 29.61 19.27 -37.03
N LYS A 237 30.58 20.18 -36.96
CA LYS A 237 31.06 21.02 -35.87
C LYS A 237 30.92 22.48 -36.35
N LEU A 238 30.67 23.45 -35.46
CA LEU A 238 31.47 24.65 -35.12
C LEU A 238 30.50 25.86 -35.14
N ALA A 239 30.62 26.95 -34.38
CA ALA A 239 31.64 27.55 -33.51
C ALA A 239 30.89 28.54 -32.58
N GLU A 240 31.18 28.65 -31.28
CA GLU A 240 32.18 29.53 -30.66
C GLU A 240 31.84 31.03 -30.72
N LEU A 241 31.55 31.63 -29.55
CA LEU A 241 32.31 32.74 -28.93
C LEU A 241 31.56 33.25 -27.67
N GLU A 242 32.20 33.09 -26.50
CA GLU A 242 32.09 33.94 -25.30
C GLU A 242 32.84 35.29 -25.57
N PRO A 243 32.97 36.25 -24.62
CA PRO A 243 32.00 36.94 -23.78
C PRO A 243 32.15 38.49 -23.89
N ASP A 244 31.45 39.23 -23.01
CA ASP A 244 31.72 40.58 -22.48
C ASP A 244 30.71 41.71 -22.73
N SER A 245 29.89 41.91 -21.68
CA SER A 245 29.89 43.09 -20.80
C SER A 245 29.41 44.46 -21.31
N SER A 246 28.37 44.90 -20.59
CA SER A 246 27.99 46.27 -20.21
C SER A 246 27.15 47.10 -21.20
N SER A 247 25.90 47.40 -20.82
CA SER A 247 25.63 48.60 -20.01
C SER A 247 24.13 48.84 -19.80
N SER A 248 23.83 49.20 -18.55
CA SER A 248 22.85 50.19 -18.11
C SER A 248 21.36 49.83 -17.91
N PRO A 249 20.73 50.49 -16.90
CA PRO A 249 19.53 50.01 -16.24
C PRO A 249 18.29 50.74 -16.76
N ILE A 250 17.21 50.01 -17.01
CA ILE A 250 15.89 50.63 -17.12
C ILE A 250 15.01 50.10 -16.00
N SER A 251 14.99 50.93 -14.96
CA SER A 251 13.89 51.04 -14.02
C SER A 251 12.57 51.27 -14.77
N THR A 252 11.55 50.47 -14.48
CA THR A 252 10.18 51.00 -14.47
C THR A 252 9.41 50.39 -13.29
N ASN A 253 9.12 51.27 -12.35
CA ASN A 253 8.16 51.08 -11.27
C ASN A 253 6.72 50.94 -11.82
N ASN A 254 5.96 50.10 -11.11
CA ASN A 254 4.56 50.26 -10.71
C ASN A 254 3.53 50.71 -11.75
N ARG A 255 2.54 49.84 -12.00
CA ARG A 255 1.15 50.04 -11.55
C ARG A 255 0.26 48.86 -11.96
N THR A 256 -0.47 48.35 -10.98
CA THR A 256 -1.66 47.50 -11.09
C THR A 256 -2.57 47.85 -12.29
N PRO A 257 -2.99 46.89 -13.13
CA PRO A 257 -4.13 47.07 -14.01
C PRO A 257 -5.41 46.91 -13.20
N LYS A 258 -6.12 48.04 -13.05
CA LYS A 258 -7.50 48.13 -12.61
C LYS A 258 -8.39 47.11 -13.31
N ASP A 259 -9.25 46.49 -12.51
CA ASP A 259 -10.55 45.95 -12.92
C ASP A 259 -11.19 46.84 -13.99
N LYS A 260 -11.40 46.26 -15.16
CA LYS A 260 -12.34 46.77 -16.16
C LYS A 260 -13.31 45.64 -16.48
N ASN A 261 -14.28 45.49 -15.58
CA ASN A 261 -15.56 44.88 -15.87
C ASN A 261 -16.15 45.54 -17.14
N PRO A 262 -16.74 44.77 -18.08
CA PRO A 262 -17.64 45.37 -19.05
C PRO A 262 -18.83 45.94 -18.28
N LYS A 263 -19.00 47.24 -18.43
CA LYS A 263 -20.02 48.07 -17.82
C LYS A 263 -21.41 47.63 -18.29
N VAL A 264 -22.04 46.70 -17.57
CA VAL A 264 -23.49 46.52 -17.62
C VAL A 264 -24.08 47.70 -16.86
N SER A 265 -24.75 48.57 -17.60
CA SER A 265 -25.49 49.69 -17.04
C SER A 265 -26.60 49.18 -16.14
N ASP A 266 -26.63 49.69 -14.90
CA ASP A 266 -27.77 49.59 -14.00
C ASP A 266 -29.02 50.13 -14.69
N ARG A 267 -29.81 49.25 -15.29
CA ARG A 267 -31.22 49.51 -15.56
C ARG A 267 -31.99 49.04 -14.34
N LYS A 268 -32.13 49.99 -13.42
CA LYS A 268 -33.20 50.09 -12.42
C LYS A 268 -34.51 49.51 -12.98
N PRO A 269 -35.27 48.69 -12.24
CA PRO A 269 -36.57 48.23 -12.73
C PRO A 269 -37.44 49.47 -12.97
N PRO A 270 -38.08 49.63 -14.15
CA PRO A 270 -39.06 50.68 -14.28
C PRO A 270 -40.21 50.34 -13.34
N ARG A 271 -40.56 51.34 -12.53
CA ARG A 271 -41.82 51.38 -11.79
C ARG A 271 -42.96 50.99 -12.73
N SER A 272 -43.82 50.13 -12.24
CA SER A 272 -45.20 50.00 -12.69
C SER A 272 -45.81 51.38 -12.92
N PRO A 273 -46.29 51.70 -14.13
CA PRO A 273 -47.37 52.65 -14.29
C PRO A 273 -48.68 51.90 -14.02
N LEU A 274 -49.55 52.56 -13.28
CA LEU A 274 -50.97 52.22 -13.20
C LEU A 274 -51.54 52.01 -14.60
N SER A 275 -52.26 50.91 -14.80
CA SER A 275 -53.34 50.89 -15.78
C SER A 275 -54.51 51.66 -15.17
N GLU A 276 -54.59 52.96 -15.47
CA GLU A 276 -55.90 53.61 -15.58
C GLU A 276 -56.55 53.07 -16.87
N GLU A 277 -57.58 52.23 -16.72
CA GLU A 277 -58.59 52.06 -17.76
C GLU A 277 -59.31 53.40 -17.90
N GLY A 278 -58.84 54.24 -18.81
CA GLY A 278 -59.58 55.38 -19.32
C GLY A 278 -60.43 54.92 -20.50
N ASP A 279 -61.72 54.74 -20.27
CA ASP A 279 -62.72 54.63 -21.32
C ASP A 279 -62.69 55.90 -22.19
N LEU A 280 -62.06 55.80 -23.35
CA LEU A 280 -62.16 56.78 -24.43
C LEU A 280 -62.92 56.12 -25.58
N GLU A 281 -64.23 56.36 -25.62
CA GLU A 281 -65.05 56.15 -26.80
C GLU A 281 -64.46 56.94 -27.97
N PHE A 282 -63.97 56.25 -28.99
CA PHE A 282 -63.66 56.87 -30.28
C PHE A 282 -64.46 56.19 -31.38
N GLY A 283 -65.37 56.95 -31.98
CA GLY A 283 -66.07 56.59 -33.21
C GLY A 283 -65.10 56.57 -34.39
N GLY A 284 -64.47 55.42 -34.61
CA GLY A 284 -63.58 55.17 -35.76
C GLY A 284 -64.30 54.38 -36.87
N ILE A 285 -64.11 54.83 -38.10
CA ILE A 285 -64.66 54.28 -39.36
C ILE A 285 -64.17 52.82 -39.53
N PRO A 286 -64.93 51.91 -40.18
CA PRO A 286 -64.64 50.46 -40.22
C PRO A 286 -63.23 50.04 -40.69
N ASP A 287 -62.53 50.93 -41.40
CA ASP A 287 -61.18 50.71 -41.92
C ASP A 287 -60.10 50.72 -40.81
N GLU A 288 -60.27 51.55 -39.78
CA GLU A 288 -59.34 51.66 -38.64
C GLU A 288 -59.43 50.45 -37.69
N ARG A 289 -60.62 49.85 -37.54
CA ARG A 289 -60.83 48.63 -36.73
C ARG A 289 -60.13 47.42 -37.35
N SER A 290 -60.10 47.34 -38.68
CA SER A 290 -59.38 46.29 -39.39
C SER A 290 -57.87 46.47 -39.26
N GLY A 291 -57.36 47.71 -39.35
CA GLY A 291 -55.96 48.04 -39.09
C GLY A 291 -55.51 47.71 -37.65
N LEU A 292 -56.33 48.04 -36.65
CA LEU A 292 -56.09 47.69 -35.24
C LEU A 292 -56.04 46.18 -35.01
N ALA A 293 -56.90 45.40 -35.66
CA ALA A 293 -56.90 43.94 -35.54
C ALA A 293 -55.59 43.32 -36.10
N VAL A 294 -55.08 43.85 -37.22
CA VAL A 294 -53.79 43.43 -37.81
C VAL A 294 -52.63 43.75 -36.87
N VAL A 295 -52.58 44.97 -36.33
CA VAL A 295 -51.53 45.38 -35.37
C VAL A 295 -51.57 44.51 -34.09
N VAL A 296 -52.76 44.18 -33.57
CA VAL A 296 -52.90 43.30 -32.40
C VAL A 296 -52.42 41.87 -32.71
N GLN A 297 -52.64 41.38 -33.93
CA GLN A 297 -52.16 40.07 -34.36
C GLN A 297 -50.63 40.04 -34.53
N GLU A 298 -50.04 41.11 -35.08
CA GLU A 298 -48.59 41.30 -35.17
C GLU A 298 -47.94 41.41 -33.78
N ILE A 299 -48.55 42.16 -32.84
CA ILE A 299 -48.08 42.25 -31.45
C ILE A 299 -48.10 40.86 -30.79
N ARG A 300 -49.14 40.04 -31.03
CA ARG A 300 -49.20 38.66 -30.54
C ARG A 300 -48.11 37.77 -31.14
N ALA A 301 -47.84 37.90 -32.44
CA ALA A 301 -46.79 37.15 -33.11
C ALA A 301 -45.38 37.53 -32.61
N LEU A 302 -45.11 38.83 -32.45
CA LEU A 302 -43.84 39.33 -31.89
C LEU A 302 -43.67 38.92 -30.43
N LYS A 303 -44.75 38.89 -29.63
CA LYS A 303 -44.70 38.41 -28.24
C LYS A 303 -44.31 36.93 -28.16
N LEU A 304 -44.87 36.09 -29.03
CA LEU A 304 -44.49 34.67 -29.13
C LEU A 304 -43.03 34.51 -29.57
N GLN A 305 -42.57 35.32 -30.54
CA GLN A 305 -41.15 35.29 -30.94
C GLN A 305 -40.23 35.68 -29.78
N ILE A 306 -40.54 36.75 -29.04
CA ILE A 306 -39.78 37.15 -27.85
C ILE A 306 -39.78 36.04 -26.79
N GLU A 307 -40.90 35.35 -26.58
CA GLU A 307 -40.99 34.25 -25.62
C GLU A 307 -40.16 33.03 -26.07
N THR A 308 -40.17 32.69 -27.35
CA THR A 308 -39.32 31.62 -27.89
C THR A 308 -37.83 31.97 -27.85
N VAL A 309 -37.47 33.23 -28.13
CA VAL A 309 -36.09 33.72 -28.04
C VAL A 309 -35.61 33.74 -26.60
N THR A 310 -36.42 34.24 -25.66
CA THR A 310 -36.06 34.25 -24.23
C THR A 310 -35.94 32.83 -23.65
N SER A 311 -36.81 31.90 -24.05
CA SER A 311 -36.68 30.49 -23.68
C SER A 311 -35.41 29.84 -24.26
N SER A 312 -35.03 30.18 -25.50
CA SER A 312 -33.80 29.70 -26.13
C SER A 312 -32.55 30.29 -25.48
N GLU A 313 -32.53 31.59 -25.22
CA GLU A 313 -31.44 32.29 -24.50
C GLU A 313 -31.25 31.72 -23.09
N ALA A 314 -32.34 31.46 -22.36
CA ALA A 314 -32.27 30.80 -21.06
C ALA A 314 -31.65 29.40 -21.14
N GLY A 315 -31.89 28.66 -22.22
CA GLY A 315 -31.23 27.38 -22.50
C GLY A 315 -29.73 27.54 -22.77
N HIS A 316 -29.34 28.53 -23.58
CA HIS A 316 -27.94 28.83 -23.87
C HIS A 316 -27.16 29.27 -22.63
N VAL A 317 -27.75 30.08 -21.75
CA VAL A 317 -27.13 30.49 -20.48
C VAL A 317 -26.87 29.29 -19.59
N LYS A 318 -27.86 28.40 -19.40
CA LYS A 318 -27.67 27.17 -18.61
C LYS A 318 -26.56 26.28 -19.17
N GLN A 319 -26.47 26.17 -20.50
CA GLN A 319 -25.41 25.40 -21.14
C GLN A 319 -24.02 26.05 -20.96
N ALA A 320 -23.94 27.38 -20.98
CA ALA A 320 -22.70 28.11 -20.71
C ALA A 320 -22.27 27.97 -19.23
N GLU A 321 -23.21 27.99 -18.29
CA GLU A 321 -22.96 27.75 -16.86
C GLU A 321 -22.40 26.34 -16.60
N LEU A 322 -22.96 25.31 -17.25
CA LEU A 322 -22.45 23.95 -17.17
C LEU A 322 -21.01 23.85 -17.69
N ARG A 323 -20.73 24.42 -18.87
CA ARG A 323 -19.37 24.43 -19.43
C ARG A 323 -18.38 25.21 -18.56
N ASN A 324 -18.79 26.32 -17.95
CA ASN A 324 -17.94 27.05 -17.01
C ASN A 324 -17.64 26.24 -15.75
N SER A 325 -18.62 25.47 -15.26
CA SER A 325 -18.42 24.56 -14.13
C SER A 325 -17.42 23.44 -14.47
N GLU A 326 -17.50 22.87 -15.67
CA GLU A 326 -16.52 21.90 -16.18
C GLU A 326 -15.11 22.50 -16.31
N ILE A 327 -14.99 23.72 -16.86
CA ILE A 327 -13.71 24.44 -16.96
C ILE A 327 -13.12 24.71 -15.58
N HIS A 328 -13.94 25.07 -14.59
CA HIS A 328 -13.49 25.29 -13.22
C HIS A 328 -12.95 24.00 -12.60
N LEU A 329 -13.67 22.88 -12.73
CA LEU A 329 -13.21 21.57 -12.26
C LEU A 329 -11.90 21.14 -12.94
N LEU A 330 -11.78 21.37 -14.25
CA LEU A 330 -10.55 21.07 -14.98
C LEU A 330 -9.38 21.95 -14.52
N ARG A 331 -9.60 23.21 -14.17
CA ARG A 331 -8.57 24.10 -13.62
C ARG A 331 -8.10 23.64 -12.24
N GLU A 332 -9.02 23.21 -11.39
CA GLU A 332 -8.70 22.66 -10.06
C GLU A 332 -7.85 21.39 -10.20
N ASN A 333 -8.28 20.44 -11.03
CA ASN A 333 -7.50 19.24 -11.32
C ASN A 333 -6.12 19.56 -11.90
N LEU A 334 -6.03 20.54 -12.79
CA LEU A 334 -4.74 20.97 -13.35
C LEU A 334 -3.84 21.55 -12.25
N MET A 335 -4.39 22.33 -11.32
CA MET A 335 -3.64 22.87 -10.18
C MET A 335 -3.08 21.76 -9.29
N ASP A 336 -3.89 20.74 -8.99
CA ASP A 336 -3.45 19.58 -8.21
C ASP A 336 -2.35 18.78 -8.92
N THR A 337 -2.48 18.58 -10.24
CA THR A 337 -1.45 17.90 -11.04
C THR A 337 -0.14 18.69 -11.08
N LEU A 338 -0.20 20.03 -11.20
CA LEU A 338 0.99 20.89 -11.17
C LEU A 338 1.67 20.84 -9.80
N PHE A 339 0.89 20.86 -8.71
CA PHE A 339 1.42 20.72 -7.36
C PHE A 339 2.11 19.37 -7.17
N LEU A 340 1.52 18.28 -7.67
CA LEU A 340 2.12 16.95 -7.60
C LEU A 340 3.42 16.85 -8.43
N VAL A 341 3.44 17.42 -9.64
CA VAL A 341 4.65 17.48 -10.48
C VAL A 341 5.75 18.30 -9.81
N GLU A 342 5.41 19.43 -9.19
CA GLU A 342 6.34 20.25 -8.43
C GLU A 342 6.93 19.48 -7.23
N SER A 343 6.09 18.72 -6.52
CA SER A 343 6.53 17.83 -5.43
C SER A 343 7.52 16.78 -5.92
N PHE A 344 7.23 16.12 -7.05
CA PHE A 344 8.14 15.13 -7.64
C PHE A 344 9.46 15.75 -8.11
N ARG A 345 9.42 16.98 -8.66
CA ARG A 345 10.62 17.72 -9.04
C ARG A 345 11.53 17.99 -7.84
N ASN A 346 10.96 18.42 -6.72
CA ASN A 346 11.74 18.65 -5.50
C ASN A 346 12.35 17.36 -4.96
N GLN A 347 11.61 16.26 -4.96
CA GLN A 347 12.14 14.95 -4.56
C GLN A 347 13.28 14.46 -5.47
N LEU A 348 13.19 14.70 -6.77
CA LEU A 348 14.27 14.38 -7.72
C LEU A 348 15.53 15.21 -7.46
N ASN A 349 15.40 16.51 -7.23
CA ASN A 349 16.53 17.38 -6.91
C ASN A 349 17.21 16.96 -5.59
N ASP A 350 16.44 16.62 -4.56
CA ASP A 350 16.98 16.12 -3.29
C ASP A 350 17.72 14.78 -3.46
N CYS A 351 17.27 13.92 -4.39
CA CYS A 351 17.95 12.69 -4.74
C CYS A 351 19.28 12.94 -5.47
N GLU A 352 19.36 13.92 -6.36
CA GLU A 352 20.61 14.28 -7.05
C GLU A 352 21.66 14.83 -6.08
N VAL A 353 21.24 15.68 -5.14
CA VAL A 353 22.13 16.24 -4.10
C VAL A 353 22.66 15.12 -3.20
N THR A 354 21.80 14.20 -2.75
CA THR A 354 22.22 13.08 -1.90
C THR A 354 23.10 12.06 -2.62
N ASP A 355 22.92 11.84 -3.93
CA ASP A 355 23.82 11.01 -4.74
C ASP A 355 25.22 11.64 -4.87
N ALA A 356 25.31 12.96 -5.03
CA ALA A 356 26.59 13.67 -5.05
C ALA A 356 27.33 13.58 -3.69
N GLU A 357 26.60 13.75 -2.58
CA GLU A 357 27.14 13.63 -1.22
C GLU A 357 27.64 12.21 -0.93
N THR A 358 26.87 11.18 -1.30
CA THR A 358 27.29 9.79 -1.10
C THR A 358 28.50 9.41 -1.96
N LYS A 359 28.61 9.92 -3.19
CA LYS A 359 29.82 9.77 -4.02
C LYS A 359 31.04 10.44 -3.38
N ALA A 360 30.89 11.65 -2.84
CA ALA A 360 31.98 12.34 -2.15
C ALA A 360 32.46 11.54 -0.91
N ILE A 361 31.52 11.07 -0.08
CA ILE A 361 31.84 10.22 1.09
C ILE A 361 32.51 8.91 0.66
N ALA A 362 32.06 8.29 -0.43
CA ALA A 362 32.68 7.08 -0.96
C ALA A 362 34.14 7.32 -1.41
N THR A 363 34.41 8.44 -2.08
CA THR A 363 35.79 8.79 -2.48
C THR A 363 36.69 9.07 -1.29
N GLU A 364 36.19 9.77 -0.26
CA GLU A 364 36.95 10.07 0.95
C GLU A 364 37.26 8.79 1.74
N THR A 365 36.29 7.89 1.91
CA THR A 365 36.52 6.60 2.58
C THR A 365 37.50 5.69 1.84
N LEU A 366 37.54 5.75 0.51
CA LEU A 366 38.52 5.03 -0.30
C LEU A 366 39.93 5.58 -0.07
N ASN A 367 40.10 6.90 -0.03
CA ASN A 367 41.39 7.53 0.29
C ASN A 367 41.87 7.16 1.70
N GLN A 368 40.96 7.14 2.68
CA GLN A 368 41.29 6.72 4.05
C GLN A 368 41.73 5.25 4.12
N LEU A 369 41.09 4.36 3.35
CA LEU A 369 41.47 2.95 3.26
C LEU A 369 42.85 2.77 2.61
N GLU A 370 43.14 3.52 1.54
CA GLU A 370 44.45 3.51 0.87
C GLU A 370 45.56 3.94 1.84
N ASN A 371 45.31 4.98 2.65
CA ASN A 371 46.26 5.46 3.67
C ASN A 371 46.44 4.44 4.80
N ALA A 372 45.36 3.85 5.32
CA ALA A 372 45.43 2.80 6.34
C ALA A 372 46.20 1.57 5.84
N LYS A 373 46.00 1.21 4.56
CA LYS A 373 46.74 0.11 3.91
C LYS A 373 48.25 0.39 3.86
N LYS A 374 48.66 1.61 3.48
CA LYS A 374 50.07 2.02 3.49
C LYS A 374 50.69 1.91 4.90
N ALA A 375 50.00 2.41 5.93
CA ALA A 375 50.46 2.31 7.31
C ALA A 375 50.61 0.86 7.80
N VAL A 376 49.69 -0.04 7.40
CA VAL A 376 49.79 -1.47 7.73
C VAL A 376 51.01 -2.13 7.06
N GLU A 377 51.33 -1.79 5.81
CA GLU A 377 52.52 -2.32 5.13
C GLU A 377 53.82 -1.80 5.77
N GLU A 378 53.86 -0.54 6.20
CA GLU A 378 54.97 0.02 6.99
C GLU A 378 55.18 -0.75 8.29
N LEU A 379 54.11 -0.94 9.09
CA LEU A 379 54.16 -1.70 10.35
C LEU A 379 54.58 -3.16 10.15
N LYS A 380 54.15 -3.81 9.06
CA LYS A 380 54.61 -5.18 8.72
C LYS A 380 56.12 -5.19 8.47
N SER A 381 56.64 -4.21 7.74
CA SER A 381 58.08 -4.12 7.46
C SER A 381 58.88 -3.91 8.75
N ASP A 382 58.39 -3.07 9.67
CA ASP A 382 59.05 -2.84 10.95
C ASP A 382 58.97 -4.06 11.88
N GLY A 383 57.83 -4.77 11.87
CA GLY A 383 57.69 -6.06 12.54
C GLY A 383 58.73 -7.09 12.04
N THR A 384 58.96 -7.19 10.72
CA THR A 384 59.98 -8.08 10.17
C THR A 384 61.41 -7.69 10.59
N LYS A 385 61.73 -6.39 10.63
CA LYS A 385 63.04 -5.91 11.11
C LYS A 385 63.27 -6.24 12.58
N ALA A 386 62.24 -6.08 13.43
CA ALA A 386 62.33 -6.42 14.84
C ALA A 386 62.49 -7.92 15.07
N VAL A 387 61.79 -8.76 14.31
CA VAL A 387 61.97 -10.22 14.38
C VAL A 387 63.40 -10.63 13.99
N GLU A 388 63.97 -10.01 12.97
CA GLU A 388 65.33 -10.32 12.54
C GLU A 388 66.38 -9.89 13.59
N SER A 389 66.17 -8.75 14.27
CA SER A 389 67.05 -8.32 15.36
C SER A 389 66.96 -9.26 16.57
N TYR A 390 65.75 -9.70 16.95
CA TYR A 390 65.56 -10.72 18.00
C TYR A 390 66.21 -12.06 17.62
N ARG A 391 66.08 -12.50 16.36
CA ARG A 391 66.71 -13.71 15.84
C ARG A 391 68.24 -13.62 15.97
N LYS A 392 68.83 -12.48 15.61
CA LYS A 392 70.27 -12.24 15.75
C LYS A 392 70.73 -12.34 17.21
N MET A 393 70.03 -11.66 18.13
CA MET A 393 70.35 -11.74 19.57
C MET A 393 70.21 -13.16 20.13
N ALA A 394 69.23 -13.93 19.67
CA ALA A 394 69.06 -15.33 20.09
C ALA A 394 70.26 -16.21 19.68
N VAL A 395 70.83 -15.99 18.49
CA VAL A 395 72.03 -16.70 18.04
C VAL A 395 73.26 -16.31 18.87
N GLU A 396 73.45 -15.02 19.15
CA GLU A 396 74.56 -14.52 19.99
C GLU A 396 74.46 -15.08 21.42
N LEU A 397 73.25 -15.16 21.98
CA LEU A 397 73.01 -15.76 23.29
C LEU A 397 73.42 -17.24 23.32
N GLU A 398 73.08 -18.00 22.29
CA GLU A 398 73.39 -19.44 22.23
C GLU A 398 74.89 -19.70 22.05
N GLN A 399 75.59 -18.83 21.31
CA GLN A 399 77.05 -18.82 21.26
C GLN A 399 77.66 -18.52 22.64
N SER A 400 77.10 -17.56 23.38
CA SER A 400 77.55 -17.23 24.75
C SER A 400 77.36 -18.40 25.71
N LYS A 401 76.20 -19.09 25.67
CA LYS A 401 75.97 -20.31 26.47
C LYS A 401 76.96 -21.42 26.14
N SER A 402 77.26 -21.62 24.86
CA SER A 402 78.24 -22.64 24.44
C SER A 402 79.65 -22.33 24.99
N ARG A 403 80.04 -21.05 25.00
CA ARG A 403 81.30 -20.60 25.61
C ARG A 403 81.31 -20.81 27.13
N MET A 404 80.19 -20.53 27.81
CA MET A 404 80.04 -20.75 29.25
C MET A 404 80.25 -22.22 29.61
N VAL A 405 79.57 -23.15 28.93
CA VAL A 405 79.71 -24.60 29.18
C VAL A 405 81.16 -25.08 28.96
N TRP A 406 81.86 -24.53 27.97
CA TRP A 406 83.27 -24.85 27.75
C TRP A 406 84.16 -24.33 28.90
N LEU A 407 83.93 -23.10 29.37
CA LEU A 407 84.64 -22.54 30.52
C LEU A 407 84.35 -23.32 31.81
N GLU A 408 83.10 -23.74 32.04
CA GLU A 408 82.73 -24.61 33.16
C GLU A 408 83.45 -25.96 33.11
N GLY A 409 83.60 -26.55 31.91
CA GLY A 409 84.38 -27.76 31.68
C GLY A 409 85.88 -27.59 31.98
N LEU A 410 86.43 -26.40 31.83
CA LEU A 410 87.81 -26.09 32.23
C LEU A 410 87.95 -25.89 33.73
N VAL A 411 86.99 -25.19 34.35
CA VAL A 411 86.96 -24.95 35.80
C VAL A 411 86.85 -26.29 36.56
N THR A 412 86.04 -27.23 36.08
CA THR A 412 85.91 -28.57 36.66
C THR A 412 87.20 -29.39 36.54
N LYS A 413 87.96 -29.25 35.45
CA LYS A 413 89.28 -29.86 35.28
C LYS A 413 90.34 -29.24 36.19
N LEU A 414 90.35 -27.91 36.34
CA LEU A 414 91.25 -27.22 37.27
C LEU A 414 90.95 -27.60 38.73
N ASN A 415 89.68 -27.78 39.09
CA ASN A 415 89.26 -28.26 40.40
C ASN A 415 89.62 -29.73 40.67
N SER A 416 90.05 -30.50 39.66
CA SER A 416 90.46 -31.90 39.80
C SER A 416 91.96 -32.10 40.10
N ASN A 417 92.79 -31.05 40.01
CA ASN A 417 94.22 -31.09 40.31
C ASN A 417 94.60 -30.18 41.50
N GLU A 418 94.95 -30.85 42.60
CA GLU A 418 95.54 -30.40 43.88
C GLU A 418 94.73 -29.57 44.93
N MET A 419 94.73 -30.16 46.13
CA MET A 419 94.42 -29.71 47.50
C MET A 419 94.15 -28.21 47.78
N LYS A 420 92.90 -27.89 48.20
CA LYS A 420 92.61 -27.01 49.36
C LYS A 420 91.30 -27.44 50.05
N ALA A 421 91.42 -28.01 51.24
CA ALA A 421 90.29 -28.46 52.08
C ALA A 421 89.38 -27.33 52.61
N SER A 422 89.72 -26.06 52.38
CA SER A 422 88.91 -24.91 52.84
C SER A 422 87.79 -24.50 51.87
N SER A 423 87.94 -24.72 50.56
CA SER A 423 86.94 -24.33 49.55
C SER A 423 85.78 -25.34 49.43
N ARG A 424 86.02 -26.59 49.83
CA ARG A 424 85.03 -27.69 49.76
C ARG A 424 83.88 -27.52 50.76
N LEU A 425 84.15 -26.92 51.93
CA LEU A 425 83.14 -26.60 52.94
C LEU A 425 82.20 -25.46 52.51
N SER A 426 82.70 -24.46 51.78
CA SER A 426 81.89 -23.34 51.25
C SER A 426 80.93 -23.81 50.16
N ILE A 427 81.43 -24.57 49.18
CA ILE A 427 80.62 -25.09 48.06
C ILE A 427 79.57 -26.09 48.56
N GLN A 428 79.93 -26.93 49.56
CA GLN A 428 78.98 -27.86 50.18
C GLN A 428 77.90 -27.13 50.98
N ALA A 429 78.22 -26.00 51.62
CA ALA A 429 77.23 -25.15 52.28
C ALA A 429 76.29 -24.45 51.28
N GLU A 430 76.82 -23.95 50.15
CA GLU A 430 76.03 -23.35 49.06
C GLU A 430 75.11 -24.37 48.41
N LEU A 431 75.61 -25.56 48.06
CA LEU A 431 74.77 -26.66 47.53
C LEU A 431 73.69 -27.09 48.52
N GLN A 432 73.97 -27.13 49.83
CA GLN A 432 72.94 -27.40 50.83
C GLN A 432 71.91 -26.27 50.95
N SER A 433 72.33 -25.02 50.76
CA SER A 433 71.42 -23.87 50.77
C SER A 433 70.49 -23.93 49.56
N GLU A 434 71.01 -24.17 48.35
CA GLU A 434 70.21 -24.30 47.14
C GLU A 434 69.28 -25.50 47.18
N LEU A 435 69.74 -26.63 47.74
CA LEU A 435 68.91 -27.81 47.95
C LEU A 435 67.76 -27.51 48.91
N LYS A 436 68.00 -26.76 50.00
CA LYS A 436 66.92 -26.28 50.89
C LYS A 436 65.95 -25.37 50.14
N THR A 437 66.45 -24.45 49.33
CA THR A 437 65.61 -23.53 48.54
C THR A 437 64.77 -24.29 47.52
N ALA A 438 65.35 -25.24 46.79
CA ALA A 438 64.65 -26.10 45.84
C ALA A 438 63.61 -26.98 46.52
N LYS A 439 63.92 -27.53 47.70
CA LYS A 439 62.99 -28.32 48.52
C LYS A 439 61.78 -27.50 48.95
N SER A 440 62.00 -26.25 49.39
CA SER A 440 60.90 -25.33 49.72
C SER A 440 60.02 -24.98 48.51
N LYS A 441 60.60 -24.86 47.31
CA LYS A 441 59.84 -24.63 46.07
C LYS A 441 59.01 -25.86 45.71
N ILE A 442 59.57 -27.07 45.85
CA ILE A 442 58.85 -28.33 45.63
C ILE A 442 57.67 -28.45 46.60
N ASP A 443 57.86 -28.12 47.87
CA ASP A 443 56.79 -28.20 48.87
C ASP A 443 55.67 -27.18 48.59
N LYS A 444 56.02 -25.96 48.14
CA LYS A 444 55.05 -24.96 47.66
C LYS A 444 54.27 -25.45 46.44
N LEU A 445 54.95 -26.01 45.45
CA LEU A 445 54.31 -26.55 44.24
C LEU A 445 53.40 -27.74 44.57
N LYS A 446 53.81 -28.60 45.50
CA LYS A 446 52.96 -29.70 46.00
C LYS A 446 51.71 -29.19 46.71
N ALA A 447 51.83 -28.17 47.56
CA ALA A 447 50.67 -27.56 48.21
C ALA A 447 49.69 -26.96 47.18
N MET A 448 50.19 -26.26 46.15
CA MET A 448 49.38 -25.74 45.06
C MET A 448 48.70 -26.86 44.25
N LEU A 449 49.40 -27.96 43.98
CA LEU A 449 48.86 -29.11 43.28
C LEU A 449 47.71 -29.75 44.06
N VAL A 450 47.86 -29.90 45.37
CA VAL A 450 46.80 -30.44 46.25
C VAL A 450 45.59 -29.52 46.27
N ALA A 451 45.78 -28.21 46.39
CA ALA A 451 44.69 -27.23 46.34
C ALA A 451 43.92 -27.25 45.00
N LYS A 452 44.65 -27.37 43.88
CA LYS A 452 44.02 -27.49 42.55
C LYS A 452 43.28 -28.82 42.38
N LYS A 453 43.78 -29.91 42.97
CA LYS A 453 43.09 -31.21 42.98
C LYS A 453 41.76 -31.15 43.73
N THR A 454 41.71 -30.45 44.87
CA THR A 454 40.46 -30.30 45.63
C THR A 454 39.43 -29.42 44.91
N GLU A 455 39.87 -28.37 44.22
CA GLU A 455 39.00 -27.50 43.40
C GLU A 455 38.37 -28.28 42.23
N LEU A 456 39.16 -29.10 41.54
CA LEU A 456 38.65 -29.98 40.48
C LEU A 456 37.63 -31.00 40.99
N GLN A 457 37.82 -31.50 42.22
CA GLN A 457 36.89 -32.45 42.82
C GLN A 457 35.54 -31.79 43.13
N PHE A 458 35.55 -30.57 43.67
CA PHE A 458 34.32 -29.77 43.89
C PHE A 458 33.56 -29.50 42.59
N ILE A 459 34.27 -29.08 41.53
CA ILE A 459 33.67 -28.84 40.21
C ILE A 459 33.05 -30.13 39.64
N SER A 460 33.69 -31.28 39.86
CA SER A 460 33.14 -32.57 39.41
C SER A 460 31.83 -32.91 40.12
N GLU A 461 31.77 -32.70 41.44
CA GLU A 461 30.56 -32.94 42.24
C GLU A 461 29.41 -32.00 41.85
N GLU A 462 29.71 -30.73 41.58
CA GLU A 462 28.74 -29.76 41.08
C GLU A 462 28.20 -30.13 39.68
N LYS A 463 29.08 -30.60 38.78
CA LYS A 463 28.68 -31.09 37.45
C LYS A 463 27.70 -32.24 37.54
N ASP A 464 27.95 -33.19 38.44
CA ASP A 464 27.09 -34.36 38.62
C ASP A 464 25.73 -33.97 39.22
N ASN A 465 25.70 -32.99 40.13
CA ASN A 465 24.47 -32.40 40.65
C ASN A 465 23.64 -31.68 39.57
N LEU A 466 24.28 -30.89 38.71
CA LEU A 466 23.61 -30.22 37.60
C LEU A 466 23.02 -31.23 36.60
N TYR A 467 23.73 -32.32 36.33
CA TYR A 467 23.24 -33.40 35.46
C TYR A 467 21.96 -34.05 36.03
N LEU A 468 21.90 -34.23 37.35
CA LEU A 468 20.70 -34.76 38.01
C LEU A 468 19.53 -33.78 37.97
N LEU A 469 19.79 -32.48 38.09
CA LEU A 469 18.78 -31.42 38.02
C LEU A 469 18.18 -31.29 36.61
N LEU A 470 19.03 -31.40 35.58
CA LEU A 470 18.61 -31.44 34.17
C LEU A 470 17.66 -32.63 33.92
N LYS A 471 18.00 -33.81 34.45
CA LYS A 471 17.16 -35.01 34.31
C LYS A 471 15.82 -34.91 35.07
N LYS A 472 15.75 -34.07 36.10
CA LYS A 472 14.53 -33.85 36.90
C LYS A 472 13.55 -32.88 36.23
N ASN A 473 13.98 -32.10 35.25
CA ASN A 473 13.13 -31.19 34.45
C ASN A 473 12.26 -31.94 33.40
N LYS A 474 11.57 -33.00 33.80
CA LYS A 474 10.58 -33.74 32.98
C LYS A 474 9.43 -32.88 32.43
N LYS A 475 9.20 -31.70 33.01
CA LYS A 475 8.18 -30.76 32.52
C LYS A 475 8.47 -30.25 31.11
N GLU A 476 9.73 -30.27 30.67
CA GLU A 476 10.12 -29.87 29.33
C GLU A 476 9.67 -30.89 28.27
N THR A 477 9.70 -32.20 28.60
CA THR A 477 9.18 -33.25 27.70
C THR A 477 7.65 -33.26 27.66
N ASP A 478 6.98 -32.88 28.75
CA ASP A 478 5.52 -32.75 28.79
C ASP A 478 5.06 -31.56 27.95
N ALA A 479 5.74 -30.41 28.06
CA ALA A 479 5.48 -29.24 27.23
C ALA A 479 5.75 -29.50 25.74
N GLU A 480 6.78 -30.29 25.42
CA GLU A 480 7.08 -30.68 24.03
C GLU A 480 5.97 -31.58 23.43
N ALA A 481 5.37 -32.46 24.24
CA ALA A 481 4.22 -33.27 23.84
C ALA A 481 2.95 -32.41 23.62
N GLU A 482 2.68 -31.43 24.49
CA GLU A 482 1.58 -30.48 24.32
C GLU A 482 1.73 -29.63 23.05
N LEU A 483 2.95 -29.15 22.76
CA LEU A 483 3.25 -28.43 21.52
C LEU A 483 3.05 -29.29 20.27
N LYS A 484 3.30 -30.60 20.35
CA LYS A 484 3.03 -31.53 19.26
C LYS A 484 1.53 -31.69 19.02
N GLN A 485 0.74 -31.84 20.08
CA GLN A 485 -0.72 -31.92 19.97
C GLN A 485 -1.33 -30.64 19.40
N LEU A 486 -0.87 -29.46 19.85
CA LEU A 486 -1.33 -28.18 19.31
C LEU A 486 -1.01 -28.02 17.82
N ARG A 487 0.16 -28.50 17.38
CA ARG A 487 0.51 -28.52 15.94
C ARG A 487 -0.45 -29.40 15.12
N GLU A 488 -0.82 -30.58 15.62
CA GLU A 488 -1.78 -31.45 14.94
C GLU A 488 -3.17 -30.81 14.83
N VAL A 489 -3.63 -30.09 15.87
CA VAL A 489 -4.90 -29.35 15.83
C VAL A 489 -4.85 -28.19 14.82
N ILE A 490 -3.73 -27.46 14.74
CA ILE A 490 -3.57 -26.37 13.77
C ILE A 490 -3.64 -26.90 12.34
N GLU A 491 -2.97 -28.01 12.03
CA GLU A 491 -3.02 -28.61 10.69
C GLU A 491 -4.44 -29.08 10.33
N LYS A 492 -5.18 -29.64 11.29
CA LYS A 492 -6.59 -30.00 11.08
C LYS A 492 -7.46 -28.77 10.79
N LEU A 493 -7.35 -27.71 11.60
CA LEU A 493 -8.10 -26.47 11.39
C LEU A 493 -7.75 -25.78 10.07
N LYS A 494 -6.49 -25.89 9.65
CA LYS A 494 -6.04 -25.37 8.35
C LYS A 494 -6.68 -26.12 7.19
N ALA A 495 -6.81 -27.44 7.27
CA ALA A 495 -7.54 -28.23 6.28
C ALA A 495 -9.02 -27.83 6.23
N ASP A 496 -9.68 -27.69 7.38
CA ASP A 496 -11.08 -27.25 7.45
C ASP A 496 -11.28 -25.84 6.85
N LEU A 497 -10.31 -24.93 7.06
CA LEU A 497 -10.35 -23.59 6.49
C LEU A 497 -10.19 -23.62 4.96
N MET A 498 -9.27 -24.43 4.43
CA MET A 498 -9.11 -24.63 2.98
C MET A 498 -10.40 -25.17 2.34
N ASP A 499 -11.08 -26.13 2.99
CA ASP A 499 -12.37 -26.65 2.53
C ASP A 499 -13.47 -25.57 2.56
N LYS A 500 -13.47 -24.68 3.55
CA LYS A 500 -14.40 -23.55 3.60
C LYS A 500 -14.12 -22.48 2.56
N GLU A 501 -12.84 -22.22 2.26
CA GLU A 501 -12.43 -21.28 1.22
C GLU A 501 -12.84 -21.79 -0.18
N THR A 502 -12.68 -23.08 -0.45
CA THR A 502 -13.16 -23.67 -1.71
C THR A 502 -14.69 -23.61 -1.84
N GLN A 503 -15.44 -23.87 -0.76
CA GLN A 503 -16.90 -23.68 -0.75
C GLN A 503 -17.30 -22.23 -1.05
N LEU A 504 -16.62 -21.25 -0.45
CA LEU A 504 -16.88 -19.84 -0.71
C LEU A 504 -16.56 -19.44 -2.14
N GLN A 505 -15.49 -19.99 -2.73
CA GLN A 505 -15.16 -19.75 -4.14
C GLN A 505 -16.24 -20.29 -5.07
N ILE A 506 -16.75 -21.50 -4.82
CA ILE A 506 -17.86 -22.08 -5.59
C ILE A 506 -19.11 -21.18 -5.52
N VAL A 507 -19.52 -20.78 -4.32
CA VAL A 507 -20.69 -19.90 -4.11
C VAL A 507 -20.49 -18.53 -4.76
N SER A 508 -19.25 -18.00 -4.77
CA SER A 508 -18.91 -16.74 -5.44
C SER A 508 -19.10 -16.85 -6.95
N ASP A 509 -18.65 -17.96 -7.55
CA ASP A 509 -18.79 -18.19 -8.98
C ASP A 509 -20.26 -18.44 -9.38
N GLU A 510 -21.02 -19.19 -8.58
CA GLU A 510 -22.47 -19.33 -8.74
C GLU A 510 -23.18 -17.97 -8.71
N ASN A 511 -22.84 -17.09 -7.76
CA ASN A 511 -23.41 -15.75 -7.68
C ASN A 511 -23.09 -14.88 -8.91
N LYS A 512 -21.91 -15.04 -9.51
CA LYS A 512 -21.58 -14.36 -10.78
C LYS A 512 -22.49 -14.84 -11.91
N THR A 513 -22.72 -16.14 -12.02
CA THR A 513 -23.60 -16.71 -13.06
C THR A 513 -25.06 -16.26 -12.87
N LEU A 514 -25.57 -16.28 -11.64
CA LEU A 514 -26.91 -15.80 -11.33
C LEU A 514 -27.06 -14.31 -11.65
N LYS A 515 -26.04 -13.50 -11.40
CA LYS A 515 -26.05 -12.08 -11.74
C LYS A 515 -26.15 -11.84 -13.25
N SER A 516 -25.41 -12.59 -14.07
CA SER A 516 -25.54 -12.49 -15.53
C SER A 516 -26.91 -12.93 -16.03
N ASP A 517 -27.50 -13.96 -15.43
CA ASP A 517 -28.84 -14.43 -15.79
C ASP A 517 -29.92 -13.42 -15.41
N ILE A 518 -29.79 -12.76 -14.25
CA ILE A 518 -30.69 -11.67 -13.84
C ILE A 518 -30.60 -10.50 -14.81
N GLN A 519 -29.39 -10.07 -15.16
CA GLN A 519 -29.19 -8.95 -16.10
C GLN A 519 -29.78 -9.28 -17.49
N LYS A 520 -29.60 -10.51 -17.97
CA LYS A 520 -30.21 -10.96 -19.23
C LYS A 520 -31.74 -10.92 -19.16
N LYS A 521 -32.34 -11.47 -18.09
CA LYS A 521 -33.79 -11.42 -17.91
C LYS A 521 -34.31 -9.99 -17.82
N GLU A 522 -33.56 -9.08 -17.21
CA GLU A 522 -33.90 -7.66 -17.14
C GLU A 522 -33.92 -7.02 -18.54
N THR A 523 -32.94 -7.33 -19.39
CA THR A 523 -32.95 -6.86 -20.79
C THR A 523 -34.11 -7.45 -21.60
N ASP A 524 -34.46 -8.72 -21.39
CA ASP A 524 -35.59 -9.37 -22.06
C ASP A 524 -36.93 -8.74 -21.62
N VAL A 525 -37.06 -8.39 -20.34
CA VAL A 525 -38.24 -7.69 -19.81
C VAL A 525 -38.33 -6.26 -20.38
N GLN A 526 -37.22 -5.54 -20.49
CA GLN A 526 -37.20 -4.21 -21.11
C GLN A 526 -37.62 -4.25 -22.59
N ASP A 527 -37.14 -5.23 -23.35
CA ASP A 527 -37.56 -5.43 -24.75
C ASP A 527 -39.05 -5.78 -24.86
N ALA A 528 -39.56 -6.64 -23.97
CA ALA A 528 -40.98 -6.97 -23.92
C ALA A 528 -41.86 -5.76 -23.58
N LEU A 529 -41.43 -4.90 -22.65
CA LEU A 529 -42.13 -3.65 -22.34
C LEU A 529 -42.17 -2.70 -23.54
N MET A 530 -41.06 -2.56 -24.27
CA MET A 530 -41.00 -1.73 -25.48
C MET A 530 -41.94 -2.27 -26.58
N LYS A 531 -41.99 -3.59 -26.78
CA LYS A 531 -42.94 -4.22 -27.71
C LYS A 531 -44.40 -4.00 -27.30
N LEU A 532 -44.70 -4.10 -26.01
CA LEU A 532 -46.03 -3.87 -25.48
C LEU A 532 -46.45 -2.40 -25.65
N GLU A 533 -45.54 -1.45 -25.45
CA GLU A 533 -45.80 -0.02 -25.69
C GLU A 533 -46.15 0.25 -27.16
N ILE A 534 -45.43 -0.39 -28.10
CA ILE A 534 -45.73 -0.29 -29.54
C ILE A 534 -47.12 -0.88 -29.83
N ALA A 535 -47.42 -2.07 -29.30
CA ALA A 535 -48.70 -2.74 -29.50
C ALA A 535 -49.87 -1.92 -28.92
N MET A 536 -49.70 -1.30 -27.75
CA MET A 536 -50.69 -0.41 -27.14
C MET A 536 -50.94 0.81 -28.03
N LYS A 537 -49.89 1.47 -28.52
CA LYS A 537 -50.03 2.61 -29.44
C LYS A 537 -50.76 2.23 -30.73
N GLU A 538 -50.56 1.02 -31.24
CA GLU A 538 -51.28 0.55 -32.44
C GLU A 538 -52.73 0.17 -32.13
N ALA A 539 -53.01 -0.44 -30.98
CA ALA A 539 -54.36 -0.72 -30.52
C ALA A 539 -55.17 0.58 -30.34
N ASP A 540 -54.59 1.63 -29.75
CA ASP A 540 -55.21 2.94 -29.60
C ASP A 540 -55.52 3.58 -30.95
N LYS A 541 -54.57 3.54 -31.90
CA LYS A 541 -54.80 4.01 -33.28
C LYS A 541 -55.92 3.23 -33.95
N SER A 542 -55.97 1.92 -33.78
CA SER A 542 -57.03 1.08 -34.33
C SER A 542 -58.40 1.38 -33.71
N SER A 543 -58.44 1.59 -32.39
CA SER A 543 -59.65 2.00 -31.67
C SER A 543 -60.16 3.35 -32.19
N GLN A 544 -59.27 4.34 -32.35
CA GLN A 544 -59.61 5.63 -32.95
C GLN A 544 -60.11 5.50 -34.40
N ARG A 545 -59.55 4.58 -35.19
CA ARG A 545 -60.07 4.27 -36.54
C ARG A 545 -61.51 3.71 -36.46
N ALA A 546 -61.77 2.78 -35.54
CA ALA A 546 -63.10 2.21 -35.35
C ALA A 546 -64.14 3.27 -34.93
N VAL A 547 -63.79 4.19 -34.01
CA VAL A 547 -64.68 5.30 -33.61
C VAL A 547 -65.06 6.17 -34.80
N ARG A 548 -64.10 6.56 -35.64
CA ARG A 548 -64.38 7.36 -36.84
C ARG A 548 -65.32 6.64 -37.81
N VAL A 549 -65.15 5.34 -38.00
CA VAL A 549 -66.04 4.53 -38.86
C VAL A 549 -67.45 4.47 -38.28
N THR A 550 -67.60 4.32 -36.96
CA THR A 550 -68.93 4.33 -36.33
C THR A 550 -69.61 5.69 -36.43
N GLU A 551 -68.85 6.78 -36.35
CA GLU A 551 -69.37 8.14 -36.53
C GLU A 551 -69.85 8.36 -37.96
N GLN A 552 -69.06 7.97 -38.96
CA GLN A 552 -69.47 7.97 -40.37
C GLN A 552 -70.72 7.11 -40.61
N LEU A 553 -70.82 5.93 -40.00
CA LEU A 553 -71.99 5.09 -40.12
C LEU A 553 -73.24 5.78 -39.57
N ASN A 554 -73.15 6.40 -38.40
CA ASN A 554 -74.26 7.15 -37.81
C ASN A 554 -74.70 8.32 -38.69
N GLU A 555 -73.75 9.05 -39.30
CA GLU A 555 -74.04 10.11 -40.27
C GLU A 555 -74.79 9.58 -41.49
N THR A 556 -74.34 8.46 -42.07
CA THR A 556 -75.02 7.84 -43.22
C THR A 556 -76.41 7.32 -42.85
N GLN A 557 -76.57 6.79 -41.64
CA GLN A 557 -77.87 6.31 -41.14
C GLN A 557 -78.83 7.47 -40.88
N ALA A 558 -78.34 8.61 -40.35
CA ALA A 558 -79.12 9.83 -40.18
C ALA A 558 -79.60 10.35 -41.55
N SER A 559 -78.70 10.50 -42.52
CA SER A 559 -79.04 10.91 -43.88
C SER A 559 -80.03 9.94 -44.55
N TYR A 560 -79.85 8.62 -44.37
CA TYR A 560 -80.81 7.63 -44.84
C TYR A 560 -82.20 7.79 -44.21
N SER A 561 -82.25 8.07 -42.90
CA SER A 561 -83.51 8.30 -42.20
C SER A 561 -84.23 9.56 -42.71
N GLU A 562 -83.49 10.64 -42.96
CA GLU A 562 -84.02 11.86 -43.56
C GLU A 562 -84.57 11.60 -44.97
N MET A 563 -83.78 10.96 -45.84
CA MET A 563 -84.21 10.57 -47.19
C MET A 563 -85.46 9.69 -47.16
N LYS A 564 -85.56 8.75 -46.21
CA LYS A 564 -86.75 7.91 -46.04
C LYS A 564 -87.98 8.72 -45.65
N THR A 565 -87.84 9.72 -44.76
CA THR A 565 -88.96 10.60 -44.41
C THR A 565 -89.41 11.46 -45.59
N GLU A 566 -88.48 11.95 -46.41
CA GLU A 566 -88.79 12.68 -47.65
C GLU A 566 -89.49 11.78 -48.67
N LEU A 567 -89.03 10.54 -48.84
CA LEU A 567 -89.67 9.56 -49.72
C LEU A 567 -91.11 9.24 -49.26
N MET A 568 -91.36 9.14 -47.96
CA MET A 568 -92.72 9.00 -47.42
C MET A 568 -93.59 10.21 -47.75
N LYS A 569 -93.08 11.44 -47.62
CA LYS A 569 -93.80 12.66 -48.00
C LYS A 569 -94.15 12.68 -49.49
N LEU A 570 -93.19 12.36 -50.36
CA LEU A 570 -93.40 12.27 -51.80
C LEU A 570 -94.43 11.19 -52.17
N ASN A 571 -94.43 10.05 -51.48
CA ASN A 571 -95.41 8.99 -51.71
C ASN A 571 -96.82 9.42 -51.29
N VAL A 572 -96.96 10.18 -50.19
CA VAL A 572 -98.23 10.80 -49.80
C VAL A 572 -98.70 11.78 -50.88
N GLN A 573 -97.82 12.67 -51.35
CA GLN A 573 -98.15 13.60 -52.43
C GLN A 573 -98.56 12.87 -53.71
N SER A 574 -97.80 11.87 -54.16
CA SER A 574 -98.13 11.06 -55.33
C SER A 574 -99.48 10.37 -55.20
N ASN A 575 -99.80 9.80 -54.02
CA ASN A 575 -101.11 9.21 -53.76
C ASN A 575 -102.23 10.26 -53.76
N GLN A 576 -101.99 11.46 -53.25
CA GLN A 576 -102.95 12.56 -53.36
C GLN A 576 -103.18 12.96 -54.83
N TRP A 577 -102.14 13.05 -55.65
CA TRP A 577 -102.26 13.29 -57.09
C TRP A 577 -103.03 12.16 -57.80
N ARG A 578 -102.79 10.91 -57.42
CA ARG A 578 -103.53 9.75 -57.93
C ARG A 578 -105.01 9.81 -57.55
N ILE A 579 -105.34 10.09 -56.29
CA ILE A 579 -106.73 10.25 -55.84
C ILE A 579 -107.40 11.42 -56.58
N ALA A 580 -106.73 12.56 -56.72
CA ALA A 580 -107.25 13.69 -57.48
C ALA A 580 -107.49 13.34 -58.97
N ALA A 581 -106.64 12.50 -59.57
CA ALA A 581 -106.84 11.99 -60.93
C ALA A 581 -107.99 10.96 -61.02
N GLU A 582 -108.15 10.10 -60.01
CA GLU A 582 -109.26 9.14 -59.89
C GLU A 582 -110.60 9.88 -59.65
N GLU A 583 -110.63 10.93 -58.84
CA GLU A 583 -111.77 11.84 -58.67
C GLU A 583 -112.06 12.62 -59.96
N ALA A 584 -111.05 13.10 -60.67
CA ALA A 584 -111.22 13.78 -61.97
C ALA A 584 -111.75 12.83 -63.07
N THR A 585 -111.40 11.54 -63.03
CA THR A 585 -111.91 10.53 -63.97
C THR A 585 -113.31 10.05 -63.61
N THR A 586 -113.65 9.92 -62.33
CA THR A 586 -115.03 9.64 -61.86
C THR A 586 -115.98 10.82 -62.06
N MET A 587 -115.49 12.05 -62.03
CA MET A 587 -116.24 13.25 -62.44
C MET A 587 -116.42 13.36 -63.97
N ARG A 588 -115.69 12.57 -64.76
CA ARG A 588 -115.78 12.53 -66.23
C ARG A 588 -116.51 11.28 -66.76
N SER A 589 -116.78 10.27 -65.94
CA SER A 589 -117.50 9.04 -66.32
C SER A 589 -118.97 8.97 -65.86
N ALA A 590 -119.55 10.08 -65.40
CA ALA A 590 -121.00 10.27 -65.21
C ALA A 590 -121.67 11.03 -66.38
N ARG A 591 -121.10 10.97 -67.59
CA ARG A 591 -121.74 11.44 -68.83
C ARG A 591 -121.32 10.59 -70.04
N ASP A 592 -122.23 9.67 -70.36
CA ASP A 592 -122.48 8.99 -71.64
C ASP A 592 -121.60 7.80 -72.10
N ASN A 593 -122.36 6.85 -72.66
CA ASN A 593 -122.05 5.48 -73.09
C ASN A 593 -121.56 5.35 -74.55
N ASN A 594 -121.01 4.16 -74.82
CA ASN A 594 -121.04 3.33 -76.06
C ASN A 594 -119.91 3.41 -77.12
N ASN A 595 -119.30 2.21 -77.31
CA ASN A 595 -118.96 1.49 -78.57
C ASN A 595 -117.94 2.14 -79.55
N GLN A 596 -117.03 1.45 -80.25
CA GLN A 596 -116.58 0.06 -80.41
C GLN A 596 -115.38 0.08 -81.41
N THR A 597 -114.71 -1.06 -81.61
CA THR A 597 -113.89 -1.50 -82.78
C THR A 597 -112.35 -1.26 -82.84
N ASN A 598 -111.63 -2.37 -82.58
CA ASN A 598 -110.60 -3.07 -83.39
C ASN A 598 -109.24 -2.44 -83.77
N SER A 599 -108.13 -3.06 -83.26
CA SER A 599 -107.00 -3.80 -83.93
C SER A 599 -106.30 -3.22 -85.20
N PRO A 600 -105.04 -3.57 -85.64
CA PRO A 600 -104.06 -4.61 -85.21
C PRO A 600 -102.52 -4.23 -85.22
N TYR A 601 -101.66 -5.16 -84.75
CA TYR A 601 -100.22 -5.44 -85.12
C TYR A 601 -99.12 -4.37 -84.84
N SER A 602 -97.86 -4.64 -84.44
CA SER A 602 -97.05 -5.84 -84.08
C SER A 602 -95.59 -5.43 -83.76
N GLU A 603 -94.94 -6.17 -82.84
CA GLU A 603 -93.53 -6.67 -82.84
C GLU A 603 -92.34 -5.67 -82.93
N ASP A 604 -91.13 -5.90 -82.42
CA ASP A 604 -90.46 -6.84 -81.48
C ASP A 604 -89.04 -6.25 -81.27
N THR A 605 -88.30 -6.47 -80.18
CA THR A 605 -87.31 -7.56 -79.96
C THR A 605 -86.39 -7.06 -78.82
N ASP A 606 -85.72 -7.82 -77.95
CA ASP A 606 -85.66 -9.24 -77.63
C ASP A 606 -84.87 -9.39 -76.30
N ASP A 607 -85.25 -10.43 -75.54
CA ASP A 607 -84.44 -11.43 -74.81
C ASP A 607 -83.21 -11.04 -73.96
N GLU A 608 -83.14 -11.50 -72.70
CA GLU A 608 -82.83 -12.91 -72.36
C GLU A 608 -82.72 -13.09 -70.82
N GLU A 609 -83.55 -13.93 -70.22
CA GLU A 609 -83.29 -14.52 -68.89
C GLU A 609 -83.78 -15.97 -68.87
N GLN A 610 -82.88 -16.95 -69.02
CA GLN A 610 -83.01 -18.24 -68.34
C GLN A 610 -81.74 -19.11 -68.36
N ARG A 611 -81.41 -19.61 -67.16
CA ARG A 611 -80.68 -20.86 -66.82
C ARG A 611 -79.18 -20.92 -67.08
N ARG A 612 -78.45 -21.21 -65.99
CA ARG A 612 -77.65 -22.44 -65.87
C ARG A 612 -77.35 -22.74 -64.40
N GLU A 613 -77.96 -23.81 -63.90
CA GLU A 613 -77.42 -24.62 -62.82
C GLU A 613 -76.06 -25.20 -63.26
N GLN A 614 -75.00 -24.96 -62.49
CA GLN A 614 -73.91 -25.91 -62.36
C GLN A 614 -73.54 -26.04 -60.87
N ARG A 615 -73.98 -27.16 -60.30
CA ARG A 615 -73.49 -27.76 -59.05
C ARG A 615 -72.19 -28.50 -59.38
N ILE A 616 -71.10 -28.19 -58.69
CA ILE A 616 -70.01 -29.11 -58.24
C ILE A 616 -69.24 -28.30 -57.16
N SER A 617 -69.49 -28.50 -55.87
CA SER A 617 -68.94 -29.53 -54.95
C SER A 617 -67.63 -29.12 -54.25
N LEU A 618 -67.76 -28.94 -52.93
CA LEU A 618 -66.77 -29.11 -51.85
C LEU A 618 -65.47 -28.30 -51.86
N ARG A 619 -65.32 -27.42 -50.85
CA ARG A 619 -64.32 -27.59 -49.78
C ARG A 619 -64.64 -26.74 -48.55
N ARG A 620 -64.70 -27.43 -47.41
CA ARG A 620 -64.72 -26.93 -46.04
C ARG A 620 -63.40 -26.18 -45.79
N LEU A 621 -63.46 -24.91 -45.38
CA LEU A 621 -62.31 -24.20 -44.83
C LEU A 621 -62.72 -23.54 -43.52
N VAL A 622 -62.21 -24.19 -42.46
CA VAL A 622 -62.13 -23.71 -41.09
C VAL A 622 -61.24 -22.47 -41.08
N PHE A 623 -61.67 -21.40 -40.42
CA PHE A 623 -60.74 -20.38 -39.93
C PHE A 623 -60.79 -20.34 -38.41
N CYS A 624 -59.82 -21.04 -37.81
CA CYS A 624 -59.25 -20.66 -36.53
C CYS A 624 -58.39 -19.42 -36.77
N GLY A 625 -58.70 -18.32 -36.09
CA GLY A 625 -57.84 -17.14 -36.00
C GLY A 625 -57.50 -16.87 -34.55
N ARG A 626 -56.46 -17.55 -34.04
CA ARG A 626 -55.73 -17.16 -32.83
C ARG A 626 -54.31 -16.85 -33.32
N ILE A 627 -53.93 -15.58 -33.34
CA ILE A 627 -52.52 -15.21 -33.39
C ILE A 627 -52.19 -14.55 -32.06
N ARG A 628 -51.17 -15.15 -31.45
CA ARG A 628 -50.46 -14.73 -30.25
C ARG A 628 -49.63 -13.49 -30.52
#